data_AF-A0A7S0HX92-F1
#
_entry.id   AF-A0A7S0HX92-F1
#
_cell.length_a   1.000
_cell.length_b   1.000
_cell.length_c   1.000
_cell.angle_alpha   90.00
_cell.angle_beta   90.00
_cell.angle_gamma   90.00
#
_symmetry.space_group_name_H-M   'P 1'
#
loop_
_entity.id
_entity.type
_entity.pdbx_description
1 polymer ?
#
loop_
_entity_poly.entity_id
_entity_poly.type
_entity_poly.pdbx_seq_one_letter_code
_entity_poly.pdbx_strand_id
1 'polypeptide(L)'
;ALLSILLAAAAAEEEVPDGMVRIKGGKFVMGIAVQDSRDSLAQQAVEVREFFLDKTATTNWQFRAFRKATSYQTESQSFGWSFVLELHATEEAKAITNSSVKEASHWLAVPGASWRSPLGPGSGIKDILSHPVVHVSWNDARAFCKWAGKRLPSETEWEFAARHPHIGWVETPKLYPWGDEAPSNDTEWRLNLWQGDFPKTDAALDGHAGLAPADAFEPNAAGLHNMLGNVWEWTATHFSKSSGQRVLRGGSYLDSAAGEFNHRVTVATRMGNTEDSAADNMGFRCAQSSSAGPKGVKPQGYAYDQSKRKRPPPGVGDPLKSMGEGAAQELMQNLAAEKGAEGLQAWMDKQGMGASVMTAAKAQESREKAADKRMEHAMKQAELEDMSHSFDDLSDAEIRKEEALKDEV
;
A
#
# COMPACT_ATOMS: atom_id res chain seq x y z
N ALA A 1 -35.42 34.77 -14.28
CA ALA A 1 -34.03 34.80 -14.79
C ALA A 1 -33.02 34.73 -13.64
N LEU A 2 -32.91 35.75 -12.77
CA LEU A 2 -31.99 35.73 -11.61
C LEU A 2 -32.30 34.64 -10.56
N LEU A 3 -33.59 34.33 -10.34
CA LEU A 3 -33.99 33.22 -9.45
C LEU A 3 -33.64 31.84 -10.02
N SER A 4 -33.62 31.69 -11.34
CA SER A 4 -33.28 30.43 -12.03
C SER A 4 -31.76 30.17 -12.03
N ILE A 5 -30.95 31.23 -11.98
CA ILE A 5 -29.49 31.16 -11.85
C ILE A 5 -29.09 30.93 -10.39
N LEU A 6 -29.85 31.46 -9.42
CA LEU A 6 -29.65 31.19 -7.99
C LEU A 6 -30.03 29.76 -7.57
N LEU A 7 -31.02 29.14 -8.24
CA LEU A 7 -31.36 27.73 -8.02
C LEU A 7 -30.40 26.74 -8.72
N ALA A 8 -29.69 27.16 -9.76
CA ALA A 8 -28.63 26.36 -10.39
C ALA A 8 -27.30 26.37 -9.60
N ALA A 9 -27.20 27.23 -8.58
CA ALA A 9 -26.06 27.30 -7.65
C ALA A 9 -26.28 26.52 -6.35
N ALA A 10 -27.37 25.73 -6.26
CA ALA A 10 -27.36 24.57 -5.37
C ALA A 10 -26.31 23.62 -5.94
N ALA A 11 -25.14 23.57 -5.27
CA ALA A 11 -23.97 22.82 -5.69
C ALA A 11 -24.40 21.49 -6.30
N ALA A 12 -24.09 21.27 -7.58
CA ALA A 12 -24.17 19.95 -8.16
C ALA A 12 -23.30 19.05 -7.27
N GLU A 13 -23.94 18.21 -6.46
CA GLU A 13 -23.22 17.29 -5.59
C GLU A 13 -22.37 16.41 -6.49
N GLU A 14 -21.06 16.35 -6.21
CA GLU A 14 -20.13 15.56 -7.01
C GLU A 14 -20.56 14.09 -7.00
N GLU A 15 -20.78 13.52 -8.18
CA GLU A 15 -21.22 12.14 -8.32
C GLU A 15 -20.22 11.19 -7.64
N VAL A 16 -20.74 10.21 -6.90
CA VAL A 16 -19.89 9.23 -6.21
C VAL A 16 -19.26 8.33 -7.28
N PRO A 17 -17.92 8.24 -7.37
CA PRO A 17 -17.28 7.34 -8.31
C PRO A 17 -17.74 5.89 -8.10
N ASP A 18 -17.85 5.13 -9.19
CA ASP A 18 -18.27 3.74 -9.13
C ASP A 18 -17.36 2.91 -8.20
N GLY A 19 -17.99 2.01 -7.43
CA GLY A 19 -17.32 1.20 -6.41
C GLY A 19 -16.85 1.95 -5.15
N MET A 20 -17.12 3.26 -5.01
CA MET A 20 -16.72 4.04 -3.84
C MET A 20 -17.91 4.48 -2.98
N VAL A 21 -17.62 4.96 -1.78
CA VAL A 21 -18.56 5.64 -0.88
C VAL A 21 -18.10 7.08 -0.62
N ARG A 22 -19.04 8.01 -0.52
CA ARG A 22 -18.73 9.39 -0.10
C ARG A 22 -18.60 9.46 1.41
N ILE A 23 -17.43 9.87 1.88
CA ILE A 23 -17.15 10.15 3.29
C ILE A 23 -17.18 11.66 3.48
N LYS A 24 -18.24 12.20 4.09
CA LYS A 24 -18.47 13.65 4.26
C LYS A 24 -17.37 14.41 5.02
N GLY A 25 -16.48 13.68 5.70
CA GLY A 25 -15.47 14.26 6.57
C GLY A 25 -16.07 14.86 7.85
N GLY A 26 -15.23 15.50 8.65
CA GLY A 26 -15.61 16.06 9.95
C GLY A 26 -14.49 15.97 10.97
N LYS A 27 -14.78 16.45 12.18
CA LYS A 27 -13.86 16.36 13.33
C LYS A 27 -14.08 15.04 14.07
N PHE A 28 -13.00 14.41 14.51
CA PHE A 28 -13.06 13.21 15.34
C PHE A 28 -11.83 13.07 16.24
N VAL A 29 -11.92 12.14 17.19
CA VAL A 29 -10.78 11.70 17.99
C VAL A 29 -10.16 10.47 17.33
N MET A 30 -8.93 10.62 16.83
CA MET A 30 -8.10 9.53 16.30
C MET A 30 -7.32 8.89 17.45
N GLY A 31 -7.03 7.59 17.38
CA GLY A 31 -6.30 6.84 18.42
C GLY A 31 -7.16 6.38 19.60
N ILE A 32 -6.50 5.92 20.67
CA ILE A 32 -7.14 5.39 21.89
C ILE A 32 -6.53 5.98 23.18
N ALA A 33 -7.32 6.01 24.25
CA ALA A 33 -6.93 6.67 25.51
C ALA A 33 -5.81 5.90 26.24
N VAL A 34 -5.93 4.57 26.27
CA VAL A 34 -4.89 3.68 26.79
C VAL A 34 -4.04 3.25 25.63
N GLN A 35 -2.86 3.85 25.51
CA GLN A 35 -1.92 3.48 24.46
C GLN A 35 -1.38 2.08 24.75
N ASP A 36 -1.75 1.09 23.93
CA ASP A 36 -0.85 -0.03 23.70
C ASP A 36 0.26 0.50 22.80
N SER A 37 1.48 0.62 23.34
CA SER A 37 2.59 1.36 22.72
C SER A 37 3.08 0.72 21.41
N ARG A 38 2.67 -0.52 21.13
CA ARG A 38 3.03 -1.22 19.89
C ARG A 38 2.11 -0.86 18.72
N ASP A 39 0.80 -0.87 18.95
CA ASP A 39 -0.17 -1.02 17.85
C ASP A 39 -1.16 0.14 17.74
N SER A 40 -0.95 1.22 18.49
CA SER A 40 -1.91 2.33 18.55
C SER A 40 -1.27 3.69 18.77
N LEU A 41 -2.04 4.74 18.48
CA LEU A 41 -1.66 6.13 18.74
C LEU A 41 -2.40 6.64 19.97
N ALA A 42 -1.73 7.51 20.74
CA ALA A 42 -2.40 8.34 21.72
C ALA A 42 -3.49 9.20 21.05
N GLN A 43 -4.56 9.49 21.79
CA GLN A 43 -5.69 10.26 21.26
C GLN A 43 -5.30 11.63 20.72
N GLN A 44 -5.82 11.96 19.54
CA GLN A 44 -5.58 13.24 18.89
C GLN A 44 -6.85 13.76 18.25
N ALA A 45 -7.10 15.06 18.43
CA ALA A 45 -8.15 15.77 17.72
C ALA A 45 -7.76 15.97 16.26
N VAL A 46 -8.57 15.45 15.34
CA VAL A 46 -8.29 15.57 13.90
C VAL A 46 -9.53 15.99 13.13
N GLU A 47 -9.32 16.67 12.00
CA GLU A 47 -10.35 17.01 11.03
C GLU A 47 -10.02 16.37 9.69
N VAL A 48 -11.01 15.69 9.11
CA VAL A 48 -10.92 15.02 7.81
C VAL A 48 -11.82 15.76 6.83
N ARG A 49 -11.30 16.04 5.63
CA ARG A 49 -12.09 16.64 4.54
C ARG A 49 -13.00 15.59 3.92
N GLU A 50 -13.98 16.04 3.15
CA GLU A 50 -14.72 15.11 2.30
C GLU A 50 -13.80 14.42 1.29
N PHE A 51 -14.02 13.12 1.11
CA PHE A 51 -13.33 12.28 0.13
C PHE A 51 -14.20 11.07 -0.21
N PHE A 52 -13.78 10.30 -1.21
CA PHE A 52 -14.37 9.03 -1.58
C PHE A 52 -13.41 7.89 -1.21
N LEU A 53 -13.94 6.78 -0.71
CA LEU A 53 -13.16 5.58 -0.37
C LEU A 53 -13.77 4.35 -1.05
N ASP A 54 -12.93 3.44 -1.54
CA ASP A 54 -13.40 2.17 -2.11
C ASP A 54 -14.20 1.37 -1.05
N LYS A 55 -15.33 0.80 -1.48
CA LYS A 55 -16.23 -0.02 -0.64
C LYS A 55 -15.50 -1.21 -0.01
N THR A 56 -14.57 -1.80 -0.75
CA THR A 56 -13.82 -3.00 -0.37
C THR A 56 -12.33 -2.77 -0.55
N ALA A 57 -11.50 -3.68 -0.03
CA ALA A 57 -10.14 -3.83 -0.51
C ALA A 57 -10.12 -4.12 -2.03
N THR A 58 -9.01 -3.76 -2.68
CA THR A 58 -8.80 -4.02 -4.11
C THR A 58 -8.77 -5.53 -4.33
N THR A 59 -9.58 -6.03 -5.26
CA THR A 59 -9.72 -7.47 -5.53
C THR A 59 -8.70 -7.97 -6.54
N ASN A 60 -8.47 -9.30 -6.55
CA ASN A 60 -7.72 -9.98 -7.60
C ASN A 60 -8.26 -9.70 -9.02
N TRP A 61 -9.58 -9.60 -9.19
CA TRP A 61 -10.20 -9.24 -10.46
C TRP A 61 -9.79 -7.83 -10.93
N GLN A 62 -9.87 -6.84 -10.03
CA GLN A 62 -9.45 -5.46 -10.33
C GLN A 62 -7.95 -5.38 -10.63
N PHE A 63 -7.11 -6.02 -9.81
CA PHE A 63 -5.67 -6.01 -10.01
C PHE A 63 -5.24 -6.73 -11.30
N ARG A 64 -5.94 -7.81 -11.67
CA ARG A 64 -5.75 -8.48 -12.96
C ARG A 64 -6.05 -7.54 -14.13
N ALA A 65 -7.08 -6.70 -14.03
CA ALA A 65 -7.40 -5.71 -15.07
C ALA A 65 -6.29 -4.66 -15.22
N PHE A 66 -5.77 -4.14 -14.11
CA PHE A 66 -4.59 -3.25 -14.09
C PHE A 66 -3.39 -3.89 -14.78
N ARG A 67 -3.05 -5.13 -14.40
CA ARG A 67 -1.97 -5.92 -14.99
C ARG A 67 -2.14 -6.14 -16.48
N LYS A 68 -3.35 -6.46 -16.94
CA LYS A 68 -3.67 -6.64 -18.36
C LYS A 68 -3.50 -5.33 -19.15
N ALA A 69 -3.87 -4.20 -18.56
CA ALA A 69 -3.82 -2.89 -19.21
C ALA A 69 -2.40 -2.29 -19.28
N THR A 70 -1.50 -2.68 -18.37
CA THR A 70 -0.22 -1.97 -18.17
C THR A 70 1.01 -2.86 -18.28
N SER A 71 0.85 -4.19 -18.30
CA SER A 71 1.94 -5.15 -18.18
C SER A 71 2.84 -4.95 -16.95
N TYR A 72 2.33 -4.28 -15.92
CA TYR A 72 3.06 -3.96 -14.69
C TYR A 72 3.67 -5.22 -14.04
N GLN A 73 4.83 -5.15 -13.41
CA GLN A 73 5.35 -6.26 -12.60
C GLN A 73 5.40 -5.81 -11.15
N THR A 74 4.87 -6.63 -10.23
CA THR A 74 4.90 -6.31 -8.79
C THR A 74 6.30 -6.50 -8.24
N GLU A 75 6.61 -5.86 -7.11
CA GLU A 75 7.93 -6.01 -6.49
C GLU A 75 8.20 -7.47 -6.09
N SER A 76 7.20 -8.22 -5.60
CA SER A 76 7.34 -9.67 -5.37
C SER A 76 7.73 -10.45 -6.63
N GLN A 77 7.22 -10.06 -7.81
CA GLN A 77 7.60 -10.70 -9.07
C GLN A 77 9.03 -10.30 -9.48
N SER A 78 9.41 -9.04 -9.29
CA SER A 78 10.78 -8.57 -9.59
C SER A 78 11.82 -9.12 -8.63
N PHE A 79 11.49 -9.32 -7.36
CA PHE A 79 12.34 -9.98 -6.38
C PHE A 79 12.35 -11.51 -6.56
N GLY A 80 11.29 -12.06 -7.14
CA GLY A 80 11.13 -13.50 -7.39
C GLY A 80 10.64 -14.29 -6.19
N TRP A 81 10.18 -13.64 -5.12
CA TRP A 81 9.67 -14.28 -3.90
C TRP A 81 8.77 -13.34 -3.09
N SER A 82 8.02 -13.90 -2.14
CA SER A 82 7.26 -13.16 -1.13
C SER A 82 7.03 -14.00 0.13
N PHE A 83 6.49 -13.39 1.18
CA PHE A 83 6.19 -14.08 2.44
C PHE A 83 4.84 -14.79 2.39
N VAL A 84 4.83 -16.06 2.77
CA VAL A 84 3.63 -16.91 2.90
C VAL A 84 3.64 -17.54 4.28
N LEU A 85 2.50 -17.62 4.96
CA LEU A 85 2.37 -18.39 6.19
C LEU A 85 2.62 -19.88 5.88
N GLU A 86 3.48 -20.53 6.65
CA GLU A 86 3.86 -21.94 6.47
C GLU A 86 2.64 -22.87 6.40
N LEU A 87 1.61 -22.63 7.21
CA LEU A 87 0.37 -23.42 7.20
C LEU A 87 -0.32 -23.40 5.83
N HIS A 88 -0.22 -22.28 5.11
CA HIS A 88 -0.93 -22.04 3.85
C HIS A 88 -0.08 -22.32 2.61
N ALA A 89 1.25 -22.38 2.76
CA ALA A 89 2.15 -22.68 1.65
C ALA A 89 1.85 -24.05 1.03
N THR A 90 1.94 -24.13 -0.30
CA THR A 90 1.84 -25.41 -1.01
C THR A 90 2.98 -26.35 -0.60
N GLU A 91 2.79 -27.66 -0.79
CA GLU A 91 3.86 -28.64 -0.52
C GLU A 91 5.09 -28.38 -1.39
N GLU A 92 4.89 -27.93 -2.63
CA GLU A 92 5.97 -27.50 -3.51
C GLU A 92 6.70 -26.27 -2.95
N ALA A 93 5.95 -25.25 -2.50
CA ALA A 93 6.52 -24.06 -1.86
C ALA A 93 7.36 -24.40 -0.62
N LYS A 94 6.89 -25.33 0.22
CA LYS A 94 7.62 -25.81 1.39
C LYS A 94 8.91 -26.54 0.99
N ALA A 95 8.85 -27.38 -0.04
CA ALA A 95 10.00 -28.16 -0.52
C ALA A 95 11.14 -27.30 -1.08
N ILE A 96 10.80 -26.15 -1.70
CA ILE A 96 11.80 -25.25 -2.31
C ILE A 96 12.29 -24.14 -1.36
N THR A 97 11.67 -23.98 -0.19
CA THR A 97 12.00 -22.90 0.76
C THR A 97 12.97 -23.39 1.82
N ASN A 98 14.21 -22.89 1.80
CA ASN A 98 15.28 -23.28 2.73
C ASN A 98 15.46 -22.34 3.94
N SER A 99 14.60 -21.32 4.09
CA SER A 99 14.79 -20.28 5.12
C SER A 99 13.47 -19.75 5.68
N SER A 100 13.24 -20.01 6.96
CA SER A 100 12.26 -19.33 7.80
C SER A 100 12.81 -17.99 8.31
N VAL A 101 11.97 -16.99 8.53
CA VAL A 101 12.38 -15.74 9.18
C VAL A 101 12.76 -16.02 10.64
N LYS A 102 14.00 -15.72 11.04
CA LYS A 102 14.57 -16.08 12.36
C LYS A 102 13.74 -15.58 13.56
N GLU A 103 13.01 -14.48 13.40
CA GLU A 103 12.17 -13.84 14.44
C GLU A 103 10.67 -14.12 14.25
N ALA A 104 10.28 -14.77 13.15
CA ALA A 104 8.90 -15.13 12.84
C ALA A 104 8.89 -16.46 12.07
N SER A 105 9.23 -17.54 12.77
CA SER A 105 9.58 -18.85 12.21
C SER A 105 8.51 -19.47 11.31
N HIS A 106 7.27 -19.00 11.42
CA HIS A 106 6.11 -19.50 10.68
C HIS A 106 5.89 -18.77 9.33
N TRP A 107 6.75 -17.80 9.01
CA TRP A 107 6.79 -17.16 7.70
C TRP A 107 7.87 -17.78 6.83
N LEU A 108 7.44 -18.22 5.65
CA LEU A 108 8.31 -18.74 4.59
C LEU A 108 8.57 -17.64 3.57
N ALA A 109 9.85 -17.44 3.21
CA ALA A 109 10.22 -16.63 2.05
C ALA A 109 10.15 -17.52 0.80
N VAL A 110 8.96 -17.60 0.19
CA VAL A 110 8.65 -18.57 -0.86
C VAL A 110 9.04 -18.04 -2.24
N PRO A 111 9.98 -18.69 -2.95
CA PRO A 111 10.26 -18.39 -4.36
C PRO A 111 9.02 -18.54 -5.23
N GLY A 112 8.76 -17.58 -6.11
CA GLY A 112 7.60 -17.56 -7.00
C GLY A 112 6.28 -17.12 -6.36
N ALA A 113 6.22 -16.93 -5.03
CA ALA A 113 5.04 -16.37 -4.39
C ALA A 113 4.82 -14.92 -4.83
N SER A 114 3.62 -14.64 -5.30
CA SER A 114 3.21 -13.31 -5.80
C SER A 114 1.68 -13.22 -5.86
N TRP A 115 1.14 -12.07 -6.27
CA TRP A 115 -0.31 -11.88 -6.38
C TRP A 115 -1.01 -12.92 -7.28
N ARG A 116 -0.31 -13.56 -8.23
CA ARG A 116 -0.91 -14.61 -9.11
C ARG A 116 -0.88 -15.99 -8.50
N SER A 117 0.06 -16.24 -7.58
CA SER A 117 0.33 -17.52 -6.94
C SER A 117 0.56 -17.24 -5.45
N PRO A 118 -0.50 -16.86 -4.71
CA PRO A 118 -0.37 -16.31 -3.36
C PRO A 118 0.12 -17.33 -2.33
N LEU A 119 -0.05 -18.63 -2.59
CA LEU A 119 0.43 -19.68 -1.69
C LEU A 119 1.74 -20.32 -2.17
N GLY A 120 2.40 -19.70 -3.17
CA GLY A 120 3.58 -20.21 -3.85
C GLY A 120 3.26 -21.02 -5.13
N PRO A 121 4.27 -21.65 -5.74
CA PRO A 121 4.10 -22.47 -6.94
C PRO A 121 2.99 -23.52 -6.80
N GLY A 122 2.27 -23.76 -7.90
CA GLY A 122 1.07 -24.60 -7.93
C GLY A 122 -0.22 -23.93 -7.44
N SER A 123 -0.15 -22.76 -6.79
CA SER A 123 -1.33 -21.98 -6.42
C SER A 123 -1.72 -20.95 -7.50
N GLY A 124 -2.98 -20.48 -7.43
CA GLY A 124 -3.54 -19.55 -8.41
C GLY A 124 -4.71 -18.73 -7.86
N ILE A 125 -5.11 -17.70 -8.61
CA ILE A 125 -6.22 -16.82 -8.24
C ILE A 125 -7.57 -17.14 -8.90
N LYS A 126 -7.67 -18.23 -9.65
CA LYS A 126 -8.87 -18.54 -10.49
C LYS A 126 -10.15 -18.59 -9.64
N ASP A 127 -10.07 -19.17 -8.44
CA ASP A 127 -11.20 -19.37 -7.55
C ASP A 127 -11.37 -18.28 -6.49
N ILE A 128 -10.47 -17.28 -6.47
CA ILE A 128 -10.44 -16.21 -5.46
C ILE A 128 -10.40 -14.81 -6.10
N LEU A 129 -11.07 -14.65 -7.26
CA LEU A 129 -11.09 -13.37 -7.98
C LEU A 129 -11.76 -12.22 -7.20
N SER A 130 -12.71 -12.53 -6.31
CA SER A 130 -13.37 -11.56 -5.43
C SER A 130 -12.60 -11.29 -4.13
N HIS A 131 -11.53 -12.04 -3.84
CA HIS A 131 -10.73 -11.84 -2.63
C HIS A 131 -9.79 -10.65 -2.82
N PRO A 132 -9.35 -10.00 -1.72
CA PRO A 132 -8.34 -8.97 -1.77
C PRO A 132 -7.08 -9.47 -2.49
N VAL A 133 -6.48 -8.60 -3.31
CA VAL A 133 -5.15 -8.87 -3.85
C VAL A 133 -4.12 -8.76 -2.72
N VAL A 134 -3.21 -9.73 -2.66
CA VAL A 134 -2.12 -9.82 -1.69
C VAL A 134 -0.77 -9.97 -2.39
N HIS A 135 0.34 -10.00 -1.64
CA HIS A 135 1.71 -9.87 -2.17
C HIS A 135 1.92 -8.61 -3.02
N VAL A 136 1.30 -7.52 -2.59
CA VAL A 136 1.42 -6.20 -3.21
C VAL A 136 2.11 -5.27 -2.23
N SER A 137 3.20 -4.66 -2.69
CA SER A 137 3.92 -3.68 -1.89
C SER A 137 3.18 -2.34 -1.84
N TRP A 138 3.68 -1.41 -1.05
CA TRP A 138 3.16 -0.05 -1.05
C TRP A 138 3.37 0.63 -2.42
N ASN A 139 4.48 0.34 -3.11
CA ASN A 139 4.74 0.86 -4.45
C ASN A 139 3.73 0.31 -5.48
N ASP A 140 3.40 -0.98 -5.38
CA ASP A 140 2.40 -1.65 -6.23
C ASP A 140 1.00 -1.06 -6.01
N ALA A 141 0.61 -0.91 -4.74
CA ALA A 141 -0.65 -0.31 -4.34
C ALA A 141 -0.79 1.13 -4.86
N ARG A 142 0.27 1.94 -4.73
CA ARG A 142 0.33 3.30 -5.27
C ARG A 142 0.23 3.33 -6.81
N ALA A 143 0.91 2.41 -7.49
CA ALA A 143 0.87 2.31 -8.96
C ALA A 143 -0.53 1.97 -9.46
N PHE A 144 -1.19 0.99 -8.82
CA PHE A 144 -2.58 0.63 -9.11
C PHE A 144 -3.52 1.82 -8.88
N CYS A 145 -3.49 2.44 -7.70
CA CYS A 145 -4.41 3.54 -7.41
C CYS A 145 -4.22 4.69 -8.40
N LYS A 146 -2.97 5.00 -8.78
CA LYS A 146 -2.69 6.03 -9.80
C LYS A 146 -3.29 5.66 -11.16
N TRP A 147 -3.14 4.42 -11.61
CA TRP A 147 -3.73 3.94 -12.86
C TRP A 147 -5.26 4.05 -12.83
N ALA A 148 -5.88 3.75 -11.68
CA ALA A 148 -7.32 3.86 -11.47
C ALA A 148 -7.82 5.32 -11.32
N GLY A 149 -6.95 6.34 -11.43
CA GLY A 149 -7.31 7.75 -11.21
C GLY A 149 -7.53 8.12 -9.74
N LYS A 150 -7.05 7.28 -8.82
CA LYS A 150 -7.22 7.37 -7.37
C LYS A 150 -5.86 7.60 -6.67
N ARG A 151 -5.84 7.47 -5.34
CA ARG A 151 -4.65 7.48 -4.48
C ARG A 151 -4.85 6.50 -3.32
N LEU A 152 -3.80 6.22 -2.54
CA LEU A 152 -4.01 5.57 -1.24
C LEU A 152 -4.70 6.53 -0.25
N PRO A 153 -5.55 6.02 0.67
CA PRO A 153 -6.04 6.82 1.78
C PRO A 153 -4.88 7.21 2.69
N SER A 154 -5.01 8.33 3.37
CA SER A 154 -4.16 8.55 4.53
C SER A 154 -4.59 7.67 5.69
N GLU A 155 -3.68 7.45 6.64
CA GLU A 155 -4.00 6.78 7.90
C GLU A 155 -5.21 7.42 8.61
N THR A 156 -5.28 8.75 8.63
CA THR A 156 -6.37 9.49 9.26
C THR A 156 -7.70 9.28 8.54
N GLU A 157 -7.70 9.34 7.20
CA GLU A 157 -8.89 9.11 6.38
C GLU A 157 -9.41 7.68 6.57
N TRP A 158 -8.48 6.72 6.60
CA TRP A 158 -8.79 5.31 6.82
C TRP A 158 -9.46 5.10 8.18
N GLU A 159 -8.88 5.64 9.26
CA GLU A 159 -9.44 5.48 10.61
C GLU A 159 -10.78 6.18 10.77
N PHE A 160 -10.91 7.40 10.22
CA PHE A 160 -12.16 8.14 10.23
C PHE A 160 -13.28 7.33 9.57
N ALA A 161 -12.99 6.74 8.41
CA ALA A 161 -13.92 5.91 7.67
C ALA A 161 -14.27 4.61 8.41
N ALA A 162 -13.27 3.94 9.01
CA ALA A 162 -13.45 2.71 9.78
C ALA A 162 -14.33 2.92 11.02
N ARG A 163 -14.25 4.09 11.66
CA ARG A 163 -14.98 4.41 12.90
C ARG A 163 -16.48 4.62 12.73
N HIS A 164 -17.00 4.75 11.51
CA HIS A 164 -18.44 4.96 11.32
C HIS A 164 -19.29 3.83 11.96
N PRO A 165 -20.37 4.17 12.71
CA PRO A 165 -20.97 5.51 12.85
C PRO A 165 -20.40 6.36 14.00
N HIS A 166 -19.43 5.86 14.76
CA HIS A 166 -18.86 6.47 15.96
C HIS A 166 -17.83 7.57 15.65
N ILE A 167 -18.21 8.55 14.82
CA ILE A 167 -17.42 9.74 14.48
C ILE A 167 -17.83 10.94 15.33
N GLY A 168 -16.88 11.85 15.60
CA GLY A 168 -17.10 13.04 16.42
C GLY A 168 -16.16 13.18 17.61
N TRP A 169 -16.41 14.19 18.43
CA TRP A 169 -15.72 14.36 19.71
C TRP A 169 -16.36 13.46 20.77
N VAL A 170 -15.60 12.47 21.23
CA VAL A 170 -15.99 11.54 22.29
C VAL A 170 -14.81 11.37 23.25
N GLU A 171 -15.09 11.33 24.56
CA GLU A 171 -14.05 11.09 25.57
C GLU A 171 -13.48 9.68 25.48
N THR A 172 -14.31 8.70 25.12
CA THR A 172 -13.91 7.30 24.95
C THR A 172 -14.34 6.81 23.55
N PRO A 173 -13.42 6.85 22.56
CA PRO A 173 -13.65 6.31 21.23
C PRO A 173 -13.90 4.79 21.29
N LYS A 174 -14.86 4.33 20.50
CA LYS A 174 -15.17 2.90 20.38
C LYS A 174 -14.02 2.13 19.74
N LEU A 175 -13.85 0.87 20.18
CA LEU A 175 -12.81 -0.03 19.65
C LEU A 175 -13.20 -0.67 18.31
N TYR A 176 -14.50 -0.84 18.05
CA TYR A 176 -15.05 -1.46 16.86
C TYR A 176 -16.18 -0.61 16.24
N PRO A 177 -16.52 -0.82 14.96
CA PRO A 177 -17.64 -0.13 14.31
C PRO A 177 -19.01 -0.41 14.95
N TRP A 178 -19.15 -1.54 15.67
CA TRP A 178 -20.36 -1.94 16.38
C TRP A 178 -20.33 -1.65 17.90
N GLY A 179 -19.21 -1.17 18.45
CA GLY A 179 -19.07 -0.90 19.88
C GLY A 179 -17.73 -1.31 20.47
N ASP A 180 -17.73 -1.72 21.74
CA ASP A 180 -16.50 -2.09 22.48
C ASP A 180 -16.36 -3.60 22.71
N GLU A 181 -17.40 -4.37 22.42
CA GLU A 181 -17.38 -5.83 22.54
C GLU A 181 -16.47 -6.43 21.47
N ALA A 182 -15.44 -7.13 21.93
CA ALA A 182 -14.55 -7.86 21.05
C ALA A 182 -15.30 -9.03 20.40
N PRO A 183 -15.05 -9.33 19.12
CA PRO A 183 -15.51 -10.55 18.49
C PRO A 183 -15.14 -11.78 19.32
N SER A 184 -16.09 -12.67 19.52
CA SER A 184 -15.87 -13.89 20.28
C SER A 184 -16.75 -15.04 19.77
N ASN A 185 -16.43 -16.26 20.19
CA ASN A 185 -17.20 -17.47 19.85
C ASN A 185 -18.61 -17.49 20.44
N ASP A 186 -18.91 -16.62 21.41
CA ASP A 186 -20.24 -16.47 22.00
C ASP A 186 -21.13 -15.52 21.18
N THR A 187 -20.58 -14.94 20.11
CA THR A 187 -21.22 -13.99 19.21
C THR A 187 -21.04 -14.41 17.75
N GLU A 188 -21.87 -13.90 16.85
CA GLU A 188 -21.62 -14.02 15.41
C GLU A 188 -20.36 -13.25 15.03
N TRP A 189 -19.43 -13.90 14.34
CA TRP A 189 -18.22 -13.27 13.82
C TRP A 189 -18.56 -12.24 12.73
N ARG A 190 -18.05 -11.01 12.89
CA ARG A 190 -18.33 -9.86 12.00
C ARG A 190 -17.13 -9.45 11.14
N LEU A 191 -16.03 -10.17 11.25
CA LEU A 191 -14.77 -9.93 10.56
C LEU A 191 -13.99 -11.24 10.48
N ASN A 192 -13.14 -11.33 9.46
CA ASN A 192 -12.21 -12.43 9.24
C ASN A 192 -10.94 -12.24 10.09
N LEU A 193 -10.73 -13.12 11.07
CA LEU A 193 -9.58 -13.17 11.98
C LEU A 193 -9.16 -14.63 12.19
N TRP A 194 -8.07 -14.85 12.93
CA TRP A 194 -7.72 -16.22 13.30
C TRP A 194 -8.50 -16.66 14.54
N GLN A 195 -9.01 -17.90 14.52
CA GLN A 195 -9.51 -18.56 15.73
C GLN A 195 -8.84 -19.93 15.91
N GLY A 196 -8.20 -20.20 17.04
CA GLY A 196 -7.58 -21.50 17.31
C GLY A 196 -6.14 -21.42 17.84
N ASP A 197 -5.37 -22.48 17.62
CA ASP A 197 -3.96 -22.57 18.05
C ASP A 197 -3.06 -21.97 16.97
N PHE A 198 -2.86 -20.65 17.01
CA PHE A 198 -1.94 -19.98 16.08
C PHE A 198 -0.49 -20.48 16.30
N PRO A 199 0.26 -20.81 15.23
CA PRO A 199 -0.08 -20.77 13.80
C PRO A 199 -0.38 -22.15 13.20
N LYS A 200 -0.77 -23.12 14.04
CA LYS A 200 -0.91 -24.53 13.64
C LYS A 200 -2.29 -24.87 13.09
N THR A 201 -3.34 -24.33 13.70
CA THR A 201 -4.72 -24.65 13.33
C THR A 201 -5.58 -23.39 13.37
N ASP A 202 -6.11 -23.03 12.21
CA ASP A 202 -7.20 -22.08 12.06
C ASP A 202 -8.52 -22.85 12.06
N ALA A 203 -9.38 -22.55 13.02
CA ALA A 203 -10.67 -23.20 13.22
C ALA A 203 -11.76 -22.62 12.30
N ALA A 204 -11.50 -21.50 11.62
CA ALA A 204 -12.43 -20.86 10.68
C ALA A 204 -13.84 -20.69 11.26
N LEU A 205 -13.92 -20.25 12.52
CA LEU A 205 -15.20 -20.06 13.21
C LEU A 205 -15.98 -18.86 12.63
N ASP A 206 -15.27 -17.95 11.96
CA ASP A 206 -15.84 -16.88 11.14
C ASP A 206 -16.24 -17.31 9.71
N GLY A 207 -16.00 -18.57 9.35
CA GLY A 207 -16.30 -19.15 8.04
C GLY A 207 -15.14 -19.15 7.05
N HIS A 208 -13.95 -18.64 7.42
CA HIS A 208 -12.81 -18.49 6.52
C HIS A 208 -11.49 -18.98 7.15
N ALA A 209 -10.91 -20.05 6.58
CA ALA A 209 -9.52 -20.41 6.85
C ALA A 209 -8.62 -19.72 5.83
N GLY A 210 -8.10 -18.54 6.17
CA GLY A 210 -7.37 -17.67 5.24
C GLY A 210 -8.18 -16.45 4.79
N LEU A 211 -7.94 -15.97 3.57
CA LEU A 211 -8.64 -14.78 3.05
C LEU A 211 -10.14 -15.04 2.87
N ALA A 212 -10.93 -13.98 3.07
CA ALA A 212 -12.35 -13.93 2.74
C ALA A 212 -12.57 -13.05 1.49
N PRO A 213 -13.69 -13.20 0.75
CA PRO A 213 -14.10 -12.24 -0.28
C PRO A 213 -14.05 -10.79 0.23
N ALA A 214 -13.70 -9.83 -0.62
CA ALA A 214 -13.46 -8.45 -0.18
C ALA A 214 -14.74 -7.75 0.34
N ASP A 215 -15.91 -8.25 -0.04
CA ASP A 215 -17.25 -7.84 0.41
C ASP A 215 -17.88 -8.80 1.42
N ALA A 216 -17.12 -9.75 1.98
CA ALA A 216 -17.59 -10.58 3.08
C ALA A 216 -17.96 -9.73 4.30
N PHE A 217 -18.86 -10.27 5.13
CA PHE A 217 -19.43 -9.62 6.33
C PHE A 217 -20.20 -8.33 6.04
N GLU A 218 -21.00 -7.90 7.02
CA GLU A 218 -21.77 -6.67 6.92
C GLU A 218 -20.85 -5.43 6.86
N PRO A 219 -21.13 -4.46 5.99
CA PRO A 219 -20.37 -3.22 5.96
C PRO A 219 -20.62 -2.39 7.22
N ASN A 220 -19.69 -1.50 7.56
CA ASN A 220 -19.95 -0.50 8.59
C ASN A 220 -21.01 0.52 8.13
N ALA A 221 -21.41 1.45 9.02
CA ALA A 221 -22.46 2.42 8.72
C ALA A 221 -22.14 3.39 7.56
N ALA A 222 -20.90 3.41 7.05
CA ALA A 222 -20.53 4.16 5.85
C ALA A 222 -20.61 3.33 4.55
N GLY A 223 -20.94 2.04 4.63
CA GLY A 223 -20.98 1.13 3.49
C GLY A 223 -19.62 0.52 3.12
N LEU A 224 -18.69 0.45 4.08
CA LEU A 224 -17.34 -0.09 3.88
C LEU A 224 -17.24 -1.50 4.47
N HIS A 225 -16.83 -2.46 3.65
CA HIS A 225 -16.59 -3.85 4.07
C HIS A 225 -15.16 -4.05 4.55
N ASN A 226 -14.98 -4.99 5.47
CA ASN A 226 -13.68 -5.51 5.91
C ASN A 226 -12.65 -4.41 6.20
N MET A 227 -13.07 -3.33 6.86
CA MET A 227 -12.12 -2.34 7.37
C MET A 227 -11.26 -2.95 8.49
N LEU A 228 -11.76 -3.95 9.21
CA LEU A 228 -11.00 -4.68 10.24
C LEU A 228 -10.87 -6.14 9.83
N GLY A 229 -9.69 -6.73 10.02
CA GLY A 229 -9.40 -8.11 9.63
C GLY A 229 -9.27 -8.30 8.12
N ASN A 230 -9.34 -9.55 7.68
CA ASN A 230 -9.09 -10.00 6.30
C ASN A 230 -7.66 -9.67 5.83
N VAL A 231 -7.35 -8.44 5.43
CA VAL A 231 -5.97 -8.02 5.06
C VAL A 231 -5.57 -6.73 5.74
N TRP A 232 -4.30 -6.62 6.07
CA TRP A 232 -3.69 -5.33 6.36
C TRP A 232 -3.80 -4.42 5.13
N GLU A 233 -4.14 -3.15 5.33
CA GLU A 233 -4.30 -2.22 4.22
C GLU A 233 -3.26 -1.10 4.23
N TRP A 234 -2.52 -0.98 3.11
CA TRP A 234 -1.56 0.11 2.91
C TRP A 234 -2.22 1.49 2.94
N THR A 235 -1.57 2.43 3.60
CA THR A 235 -1.94 3.85 3.57
C THR A 235 -0.81 4.71 3.01
N ALA A 236 -1.12 5.95 2.62
CA ALA A 236 -0.12 6.90 2.15
C ALA A 236 0.83 7.42 3.26
N THR A 237 0.48 7.19 4.53
CA THR A 237 1.17 7.79 5.69
C THR A 237 2.48 7.09 5.99
N HIS A 238 3.54 7.85 6.28
CA HIS A 238 4.78 7.29 6.86
C HIS A 238 4.57 6.88 8.30
N PHE A 239 5.06 5.70 8.68
CA PHE A 239 4.90 5.19 10.05
C PHE A 239 5.62 6.04 11.09
N SER A 240 6.84 6.47 10.77
CA SER A 240 7.55 7.55 11.45
C SER A 240 8.41 8.32 10.45
N LYS A 241 8.85 9.53 10.81
CA LYS A 241 9.66 10.39 9.91
C LYS A 241 11.00 9.76 9.49
N SER A 242 11.50 8.79 10.26
CA SER A 242 12.84 8.22 10.09
C SER A 242 12.85 6.74 9.76
N SER A 243 11.70 6.04 9.76
CA SER A 243 11.70 4.58 9.61
C SER A 243 11.81 4.08 8.17
N GLY A 244 11.53 4.92 7.17
CA GLY A 244 11.38 4.44 5.78
C GLY A 244 10.18 3.51 5.57
N GLN A 245 9.30 3.41 6.57
CA GLN A 245 8.14 2.54 6.55
C GLN A 245 6.85 3.34 6.29
N ARG A 246 5.84 2.65 5.76
CA ARG A 246 4.47 3.15 5.59
C ARG A 246 3.55 2.46 6.57
N VAL A 247 2.45 3.14 6.90
CA VAL A 247 1.46 2.62 7.84
C VAL A 247 0.55 1.63 7.13
N LEU A 248 0.36 0.49 7.78
CA LEU A 248 -0.71 -0.48 7.53
C LEU A 248 -1.78 -0.34 8.61
N ARG A 249 -3.03 -0.56 8.24
CA ARG A 249 -4.19 -0.48 9.13
C ARG A 249 -5.08 -1.72 9.02
N GLY A 250 -5.86 -1.98 10.06
CA GLY A 250 -6.98 -2.93 10.04
C GLY A 250 -6.72 -4.32 10.61
N GLY A 251 -5.48 -4.77 10.71
CA GLY A 251 -5.22 -6.19 11.00
C GLY A 251 -5.51 -7.08 9.79
N SER A 252 -5.23 -8.37 9.91
CA SER A 252 -5.55 -9.37 8.88
C SER A 252 -6.21 -10.61 9.49
N TYR A 253 -6.53 -11.59 8.62
CA TYR A 253 -7.00 -12.91 9.02
C TYR A 253 -6.02 -13.71 9.91
N LEU A 254 -4.79 -13.20 10.11
CA LEU A 254 -3.76 -13.80 10.97
C LEU A 254 -3.73 -13.18 12.36
N ASP A 255 -4.41 -12.05 12.56
CA ASP A 255 -4.44 -11.34 13.83
C ASP A 255 -5.62 -11.83 14.70
N SER A 256 -5.63 -11.41 15.96
CA SER A 256 -6.57 -11.93 16.95
C SER A 256 -7.50 -10.85 17.50
N ALA A 257 -8.66 -11.27 18.00
CA ALA A 257 -9.67 -10.34 18.51
C ALA A 257 -9.22 -9.65 19.81
N ALA A 258 -8.46 -10.34 20.66
CA ALA A 258 -8.07 -9.87 22.00
C ALA A 258 -6.56 -9.64 22.20
N GLY A 259 -5.72 -9.90 21.19
CA GLY A 259 -4.26 -9.75 21.26
C GLY A 259 -3.52 -10.91 21.92
N GLU A 260 -4.14 -12.09 21.99
CA GLU A 260 -3.54 -13.33 22.48
C GLU A 260 -2.35 -13.81 21.62
N PHE A 261 -2.33 -13.45 20.34
CA PHE A 261 -1.21 -13.60 19.41
C PHE A 261 -1.25 -12.50 18.34
N ASN A 262 -0.12 -12.25 17.67
CA ASN A 262 0.05 -11.17 16.71
C ASN A 262 -0.52 -9.83 17.24
N HIS A 263 -1.41 -9.16 16.49
CA HIS A 263 -2.00 -7.89 16.91
C HIS A 263 -3.42 -8.08 17.44
N ARG A 264 -3.80 -7.27 18.42
CA ARG A 264 -5.21 -7.08 18.76
C ARG A 264 -5.88 -6.22 17.69
N VAL A 265 -6.87 -6.76 17.00
CA VAL A 265 -7.60 -6.01 15.96
C VAL A 265 -8.63 -5.07 16.56
N THR A 266 -8.52 -3.78 16.24
CA THR A 266 -9.41 -2.68 16.60
C THR A 266 -9.35 -1.60 15.51
N VAL A 267 -10.26 -0.63 15.52
CA VAL A 267 -10.21 0.53 14.61
C VAL A 267 -8.93 1.34 14.71
N ALA A 268 -8.20 1.28 15.84
CA ALA A 268 -6.96 2.02 16.04
C ALA A 268 -5.70 1.21 15.73
N THR A 269 -5.84 -0.08 15.43
CA THR A 269 -4.73 -1.00 15.18
C THR A 269 -3.95 -0.59 13.94
N ARG A 270 -2.63 -0.48 14.11
CA ARG A 270 -1.69 -0.03 13.07
C ARG A 270 -0.34 -0.73 13.22
N MET A 271 0.35 -0.90 12.11
CA MET A 271 1.75 -1.32 12.09
C MET A 271 2.53 -0.59 10.99
N GLY A 272 3.86 -0.68 11.02
CA GLY A 272 4.74 -0.09 10.02
C GLY A 272 5.47 -1.18 9.24
N ASN A 273 5.53 -1.05 7.92
CA ASN A 273 6.35 -1.95 7.10
C ASN A 273 7.05 -1.19 5.95
N THR A 274 8.15 -1.74 5.42
CA THR A 274 8.93 -1.08 4.36
C THR A 274 8.11 -1.01 3.07
N GLU A 275 8.36 0.02 2.24
CA GLU A 275 7.55 0.30 1.05
C GLU A 275 7.54 -0.84 0.01
N ASP A 276 8.56 -1.70 0.05
CA ASP A 276 8.83 -2.82 -0.84
C ASP A 276 8.41 -4.19 -0.25
N SER A 277 7.98 -4.22 1.01
CA SER A 277 7.51 -5.46 1.65
C SER A 277 6.15 -5.90 1.13
N ALA A 278 5.95 -7.22 1.08
CA ALA A 278 4.72 -7.85 0.63
C ALA A 278 4.55 -9.23 1.27
N ALA A 279 3.30 -9.60 1.61
CA ALA A 279 2.95 -10.88 2.21
C ALA A 279 1.51 -11.30 1.81
N ASP A 280 1.14 -12.54 2.12
CA ASP A 280 -0.17 -13.16 1.83
C ASP A 280 -1.35 -12.59 2.65
N ASN A 281 -1.07 -11.65 3.56
CA ASN A 281 -2.05 -10.98 4.41
C ASN A 281 -2.03 -9.44 4.26
N MET A 282 -1.34 -8.91 3.25
CA MET A 282 -1.16 -7.47 3.00
C MET A 282 -1.74 -7.06 1.65
N GLY A 283 -2.73 -6.16 1.69
CA GLY A 283 -3.41 -5.58 0.53
C GLY A 283 -3.59 -4.08 0.66
N PHE A 284 -4.61 -3.52 -0.03
CA PHE A 284 -4.92 -2.09 0.01
C PHE A 284 -6.30 -1.78 -0.57
N ARG A 285 -6.83 -0.59 -0.24
CA ARG A 285 -7.95 0.04 -0.94
C ARG A 285 -7.58 1.45 -1.37
N CYS A 286 -8.24 2.00 -2.39
CA CYS A 286 -7.96 3.35 -2.85
C CYS A 286 -8.97 4.37 -2.32
N ALA A 287 -8.54 5.63 -2.30
CA ALA A 287 -9.31 6.82 -2.01
C ALA A 287 -9.22 7.82 -3.17
N GLN A 288 -10.20 8.72 -3.26
CA GLN A 288 -10.22 9.81 -4.21
C GLN A 288 -10.63 11.10 -3.49
N SER A 289 -9.97 12.21 -3.79
CA SER A 289 -10.32 13.49 -3.18
C SER A 289 -11.63 14.03 -3.77
N SER A 290 -12.51 14.58 -2.92
CA SER A 290 -13.67 15.36 -3.39
C SER A 290 -13.22 16.73 -3.90
N SER A 291 -13.79 17.16 -5.02
CA SER A 291 -13.73 18.52 -5.57
C SER A 291 -14.66 19.48 -4.83
N ALA A 292 -15.70 18.96 -4.15
CA ALA A 292 -16.66 19.72 -3.37
C ALA A 292 -16.29 19.77 -1.89
N GLY A 293 -16.07 20.98 -1.35
CA GLY A 293 -15.94 21.20 0.10
C GLY A 293 -15.13 22.44 0.44
N PRO A 294 -15.38 23.09 1.60
CA PRO A 294 -14.46 24.11 2.10
C PRO A 294 -13.05 23.51 2.24
N LYS A 295 -12.02 24.35 2.06
CA LYS A 295 -10.62 23.94 2.28
C LYS A 295 -10.45 23.55 3.76
N GLY A 296 -10.76 22.31 4.14
CA GLY A 296 -10.67 21.86 5.53
C GLY A 296 -9.27 22.06 6.12
N VAL A 297 -9.17 22.26 7.42
CA VAL A 297 -7.88 22.48 8.06
C VAL A 297 -7.09 21.16 8.02
N LYS A 298 -5.82 21.22 7.60
CA LYS A 298 -4.95 20.04 7.59
C LYS A 298 -4.74 19.56 9.03
N PRO A 299 -4.69 18.24 9.30
CA PRO A 299 -4.40 17.72 10.63
C PRO A 299 -3.18 18.41 11.25
N GLN A 300 -3.35 18.99 12.44
CA GLN A 300 -2.26 19.63 13.17
C GLN A 300 -1.35 18.52 13.72
N GLY A 301 -0.07 18.51 13.35
CA GLY A 301 0.94 17.62 13.96
C GLY A 301 1.21 16.29 13.23
N TYR A 302 0.43 15.90 12.22
CA TYR A 302 0.71 14.68 11.44
C TYR A 302 1.67 14.95 10.28
N ALA A 303 2.79 14.24 10.26
CA ALA A 303 3.78 14.32 9.18
C ALA A 303 3.27 13.59 7.94
N TYR A 304 2.36 14.21 7.20
CA TYR A 304 2.27 13.92 5.78
C TYR A 304 3.61 14.28 5.15
N ASP A 305 4.17 13.38 4.35
CA ASP A 305 5.32 13.68 3.51
C ASP A 305 5.07 15.01 2.78
N GLN A 306 5.75 16.05 3.26
CA GLN A 306 5.83 17.32 2.58
C GLN A 306 7.02 17.30 1.64
N SER A 307 7.12 16.31 0.77
CA SER A 307 7.92 16.42 -0.45
C SER A 307 7.36 17.47 -1.42
N LYS A 308 6.59 18.46 -0.94
CA LYS A 308 6.95 19.85 -1.28
C LYS A 308 8.23 20.21 -0.52
N ARG A 309 9.40 19.89 -1.11
CA ARG A 309 10.68 20.54 -0.80
C ARG A 309 10.38 21.95 -0.33
N LYS A 310 10.65 22.26 0.95
CA LYS A 310 10.44 23.61 1.49
C LYS A 310 11.09 24.57 0.51
N ARG A 311 10.28 25.37 -0.19
CA ARG A 311 10.82 26.48 -0.96
C ARG A 311 11.59 27.33 0.06
N PRO A 312 12.87 27.65 -0.19
CA PRO A 312 13.54 28.67 0.62
C PRO A 312 12.68 29.95 0.57
N PRO A 313 12.75 30.79 1.62
CA PRO A 313 11.92 31.99 1.71
C PRO A 313 12.03 32.83 0.42
N PRO A 314 10.93 33.43 -0.06
CA PRO A 314 10.94 34.20 -1.28
C PRO A 314 11.89 35.40 -1.10
N GLY A 315 13.00 35.41 -1.83
CA GLY A 315 13.97 36.51 -1.72
C GLY A 315 15.34 36.32 -2.37
N VAL A 316 15.75 35.11 -2.76
CA VAL A 316 16.98 34.92 -3.56
C VAL A 316 16.63 34.00 -4.73
N GLY A 317 16.50 34.58 -5.92
CA GLY A 317 16.20 33.84 -7.13
C GLY A 317 17.32 32.87 -7.49
N ASP A 318 16.95 31.69 -7.98
CA ASP A 318 17.86 30.76 -8.65
C ASP A 318 18.52 31.50 -9.83
N PRO A 319 19.84 31.82 -9.77
CA PRO A 319 20.49 32.65 -10.76
C PRO A 319 20.39 32.06 -12.16
N LEU A 320 20.31 30.73 -12.26
CA LEU A 320 20.23 30.02 -13.54
C LEU A 320 18.84 30.12 -14.17
N LYS A 321 17.77 30.37 -13.39
CA LYS A 321 16.42 30.58 -13.94
C LYS A 321 16.22 31.96 -14.55
N SER A 322 17.01 32.95 -14.14
CA SER A 322 17.06 34.27 -14.78
C SER A 322 17.97 34.31 -16.01
N MET A 323 18.76 33.25 -16.24
CA MET A 323 19.64 33.10 -17.40
C MET A 323 18.95 32.21 -18.44
N GLY A 324 19.05 32.53 -19.72
CA GLY A 324 18.60 31.62 -20.79
C GLY A 324 19.39 30.30 -20.74
N GLU A 325 18.77 29.18 -21.14
CA GLU A 325 19.35 27.83 -21.02
C GLU A 325 20.79 27.72 -21.55
N GLY A 326 21.10 28.37 -22.67
CA GLY A 326 22.46 28.40 -23.24
C GLY A 326 23.49 29.11 -22.34
N ALA A 327 23.13 30.24 -21.74
CA ALA A 327 24.01 31.00 -20.85
C ALA A 327 24.22 30.27 -19.50
N ALA A 328 23.18 29.58 -19.02
CA ALA A 328 23.26 28.73 -17.83
C ALA A 328 24.22 27.56 -18.07
N GLN A 329 24.15 26.94 -19.25
CA GLN A 329 25.00 25.81 -19.63
C GLN A 329 26.48 26.23 -19.78
N GLU A 330 26.74 27.37 -20.42
CA GLU A 330 28.10 27.90 -20.60
C GLU A 330 28.76 28.29 -19.27
N LEU A 331 28.01 28.93 -18.36
CA LEU A 331 28.49 29.24 -17.01
C LEU A 331 28.90 27.98 -16.24
N MET A 332 28.07 26.94 -16.30
CA MET A 332 28.31 25.67 -15.61
C MET A 332 29.53 24.94 -16.19
N GLN A 333 29.72 24.97 -17.52
CA GLN A 333 30.89 24.40 -18.17
C GLN A 333 32.18 25.13 -17.81
N ASN A 334 32.16 26.47 -17.81
CA ASN A 334 33.32 27.28 -17.44
C ASN A 334 33.70 27.09 -15.96
N LEU A 335 32.73 27.07 -15.05
CA LEU A 335 32.98 26.81 -13.63
C LEU A 335 33.49 25.39 -13.37
N ALA A 336 32.99 24.39 -14.10
CA ALA A 336 33.49 23.02 -14.03
C ALA A 336 34.94 22.92 -14.53
N ALA A 337 35.27 23.62 -15.61
CA ALA A 337 36.61 23.64 -16.21
C ALA A 337 37.63 24.38 -15.32
N GLU A 338 37.23 25.49 -14.70
CA GLU A 338 38.11 26.31 -13.87
C GLU A 338 38.31 25.74 -12.46
N LYS A 339 37.25 25.20 -11.84
CA LYS A 339 37.24 24.86 -10.40
C LYS A 339 37.08 23.38 -10.10
N GLY A 340 36.93 22.55 -11.13
CA GLY A 340 36.66 21.13 -10.99
C GLY A 340 35.30 20.85 -10.33
N ALA A 341 35.00 19.56 -10.16
CA ALA A 341 33.69 19.12 -9.65
C ALA A 341 33.43 19.58 -8.20
N GLU A 342 34.45 19.63 -7.36
CA GLU A 342 34.32 20.08 -5.95
C GLU A 342 34.11 21.59 -5.85
N GLY A 343 34.80 22.37 -6.68
CA GLY A 343 34.60 23.81 -6.75
C GLY A 343 33.25 24.19 -7.36
N LEU A 344 32.76 23.41 -8.32
CA LEU A 344 31.40 23.56 -8.86
C LEU A 344 30.34 23.22 -7.81
N GLN A 345 30.53 22.12 -7.06
CA GLN A 345 29.63 21.75 -5.96
C GLN A 345 29.59 22.86 -4.89
N ALA A 346 30.74 23.36 -4.45
CA ALA A 346 30.81 24.42 -3.45
C ALA A 346 30.16 25.73 -3.93
N TRP A 347 30.28 26.04 -5.23
CA TRP A 347 29.59 27.18 -5.82
C TRP A 347 28.07 26.96 -5.85
N MET A 348 27.59 25.77 -6.26
CA MET A 348 26.17 25.40 -6.28
C MET A 348 25.57 25.44 -4.86
N ASP A 349 26.28 24.93 -3.86
CA ASP A 349 25.87 24.95 -2.46
C ASP A 349 25.76 26.40 -1.94
N LYS A 350 26.72 27.26 -2.30
CA LYS A 350 26.69 28.70 -1.97
C LYS A 350 25.52 29.43 -2.64
N GLN A 351 25.07 28.97 -3.80
CA GLN A 351 23.86 29.48 -4.46
C GLN A 351 22.57 28.81 -3.97
N GLY A 352 22.64 27.88 -3.01
CA GLY A 352 21.48 27.17 -2.47
C GLY A 352 20.85 26.16 -3.44
N MET A 353 21.60 25.68 -4.42
CA MET A 353 21.15 24.71 -5.39
C MET A 353 21.22 23.29 -4.81
N GLY A 354 20.08 22.63 -4.60
CA GLY A 354 20.00 21.28 -4.01
C GLY A 354 20.36 20.13 -4.95
N ALA A 355 21.32 20.32 -5.87
CA ALA A 355 21.78 19.32 -6.82
C ALA A 355 23.24 18.92 -6.51
N SER A 356 23.57 17.64 -6.73
CA SER A 356 24.91 17.11 -6.47
C SER A 356 25.66 16.84 -7.78
N VAL A 357 26.88 17.37 -7.89
CA VAL A 357 27.83 17.14 -8.98
C VAL A 357 28.52 15.79 -8.77
N MET A 358 28.19 14.83 -9.62
CA MET A 358 28.82 13.51 -9.62
C MET A 358 30.21 13.62 -10.27
N THR A 359 31.27 13.26 -9.54
CA THR A 359 32.63 13.27 -10.11
C THR A 359 32.83 12.12 -11.09
N ALA A 360 33.74 12.25 -12.05
CA ALA A 360 34.06 11.17 -12.99
C ALA A 360 34.53 9.89 -12.25
N ALA A 361 35.27 10.04 -11.15
CA ALA A 361 35.69 8.94 -10.29
C ALA A 361 34.50 8.26 -9.58
N LYS A 362 33.54 9.01 -9.04
CA LYS A 362 32.32 8.46 -8.41
C LYS A 362 31.38 7.84 -9.45
N ALA A 363 31.33 8.40 -10.66
CA ALA A 363 30.59 7.84 -11.78
C ALA A 363 31.23 6.54 -12.28
N GLN A 364 32.57 6.45 -12.30
CA GLN A 364 33.30 5.24 -12.66
C GLN A 364 33.15 4.15 -11.59
N GLU A 365 33.30 4.48 -10.31
CA GLU A 365 33.04 3.55 -9.19
C GLU A 365 31.59 3.05 -9.20
N SER A 366 30.63 3.93 -9.49
CA SER A 366 29.23 3.55 -9.66
C SER A 366 28.99 2.67 -10.88
N ARG A 367 29.76 2.84 -11.97
CA ARG A 367 29.67 2.01 -13.18
C ARG A 367 30.31 0.64 -12.96
N GLU A 368 31.42 0.57 -12.24
CA GLU A 368 32.09 -0.67 -11.85
C GLU A 368 31.20 -1.48 -10.90
N LYS A 369 30.64 -0.86 -9.85
CA LYS A 369 29.64 -1.50 -8.97
C LYS A 369 28.39 -1.96 -9.70
N ALA A 370 27.95 -1.21 -10.72
CA ALA A 370 26.82 -1.61 -11.56
C ALA A 370 27.20 -2.75 -12.52
N ALA A 371 28.45 -2.81 -13.01
CA ALA A 371 28.95 -3.89 -13.84
C ALA A 371 29.08 -5.19 -13.03
N ASP A 372 29.61 -5.12 -11.80
CA ASP A 372 29.69 -6.27 -10.90
C ASP A 372 28.31 -6.83 -10.56
N LYS A 373 27.35 -5.95 -10.24
CA LYS A 373 25.95 -6.36 -10.03
C LYS A 373 25.30 -6.95 -11.27
N ARG A 374 25.62 -6.43 -12.46
CA ARG A 374 25.12 -6.98 -13.73
C ARG A 374 25.73 -8.33 -14.04
N MET A 375 27.00 -8.54 -13.70
CA MET A 375 27.68 -9.82 -13.89
C MET A 375 27.17 -10.86 -12.89
N GLU A 376 26.98 -10.48 -11.62
CA GLU A 376 26.34 -11.33 -10.61
C GLU A 376 24.89 -11.68 -10.99
N HIS A 377 24.14 -10.71 -11.50
CA HIS A 377 22.79 -10.93 -12.01
C HIS A 377 22.79 -11.78 -13.28
N ALA A 378 23.73 -11.60 -14.21
CA ALA A 378 23.84 -12.41 -15.42
C ALA A 378 24.24 -13.85 -15.10
N MET A 379 25.07 -14.09 -14.08
CA MET A 379 25.40 -15.43 -13.60
C MET A 379 24.18 -16.10 -12.96
N LYS A 380 23.45 -15.38 -12.10
CA LYS A 380 22.20 -15.88 -11.49
C LYS A 380 21.10 -16.12 -12.53
N GLN A 381 21.00 -15.26 -13.55
CA GLN A 381 20.07 -15.44 -14.66
C GLN A 381 20.48 -16.59 -15.56
N ALA A 382 21.77 -16.81 -15.82
CA ALA A 382 22.22 -17.99 -16.57
C ALA A 382 21.97 -19.29 -15.80
N GLU A 383 22.14 -19.30 -14.47
CA GLU A 383 21.74 -20.44 -13.61
C GLU A 383 20.22 -20.66 -13.61
N LEU A 384 19.42 -19.58 -13.60
CA LEU A 384 17.97 -19.65 -13.67
C LEU A 384 17.46 -20.03 -15.07
N GLU A 385 18.13 -19.61 -16.15
CA GLU A 385 17.80 -19.94 -17.53
C GLU A 385 18.07 -21.42 -17.81
N ASP A 386 19.19 -21.96 -17.33
CA ASP A 386 19.54 -23.39 -17.41
C ASP A 386 18.55 -24.27 -16.60
N MET A 387 17.95 -23.71 -15.54
CA MET A 387 16.84 -24.35 -14.80
C MET A 387 15.46 -24.18 -15.48
N SER A 388 15.21 -23.02 -16.10
CA SER A 388 13.93 -22.67 -16.75
C SER A 388 13.71 -23.35 -18.10
N HIS A 389 14.79 -23.73 -18.81
CA HIS A 389 14.71 -24.49 -20.06
C HIS A 389 14.17 -25.92 -19.89
N SER A 390 13.82 -26.33 -18.66
CA SER A 390 13.04 -27.54 -18.40
C SER A 390 11.58 -27.31 -17.97
N PHE A 391 11.12 -26.04 -17.91
CA PHE A 391 9.78 -25.69 -17.38
C PHE A 391 8.93 -24.80 -18.31
N ASP A 392 9.43 -24.38 -19.47
CA ASP A 392 8.61 -23.71 -20.49
C ASP A 392 7.93 -24.74 -21.41
N ASP A 393 6.79 -25.28 -20.99
CA ASP A 393 5.77 -25.79 -21.92
C ASP A 393 4.38 -25.88 -21.24
N LEU A 394 3.79 -24.71 -21.00
CA LEU A 394 2.40 -24.48 -21.38
C LEU A 394 2.32 -23.08 -22.01
N SER A 395 2.48 -23.05 -23.33
CA SER A 395 2.63 -21.83 -24.12
C SER A 395 1.31 -21.07 -24.25
N ASP A 396 1.39 -19.77 -24.52
CA ASP A 396 0.25 -18.90 -24.88
C ASP A 396 -0.71 -19.50 -25.94
N ALA A 397 -0.31 -20.55 -26.66
CA ALA A 397 -1.14 -21.31 -27.58
C ALA A 397 -2.27 -22.09 -26.90
N GLU A 398 -2.09 -22.59 -25.68
CA GLU A 398 -3.11 -23.36 -24.96
C GLU A 398 -4.19 -22.47 -24.34
N ILE A 399 -3.80 -21.26 -23.91
CA ILE A 399 -4.71 -20.22 -23.46
C ILE A 399 -5.61 -19.76 -24.62
N ARG A 400 -5.07 -19.62 -25.84
CA ARG A 400 -5.87 -19.30 -27.04
C ARG A 400 -6.80 -20.44 -27.45
N LYS A 401 -6.43 -21.69 -27.17
CA LYS A 401 -7.25 -22.87 -27.49
C LYS A 401 -8.48 -22.95 -26.58
N GLU A 402 -8.34 -22.59 -25.30
CA GLU A 402 -9.48 -22.49 -24.37
C GLU A 402 -10.41 -21.30 -24.67
N GLU A 403 -9.88 -20.18 -25.16
CA GLU A 403 -10.71 -19.03 -25.57
C GLU A 403 -11.53 -19.34 -26.84
N ALA A 404 -10.96 -20.07 -27.81
CA ALA A 404 -11.68 -20.50 -29.00
C ALA A 404 -12.81 -21.51 -28.71
N LEU A 405 -12.67 -22.33 -27.65
CA LEU A 405 -13.68 -23.30 -27.22
C LEU A 405 -14.86 -22.69 -26.46
N LYS A 406 -14.74 -21.43 -25.99
CA LYS A 406 -15.82 -20.71 -25.30
C LYS A 406 -16.70 -19.89 -26.22
N ASP A 407 -16.26 -19.59 -27.44
CA ASP A 407 -17.06 -18.88 -28.44
C ASP A 407 -17.93 -19.83 -29.30
N GLU A 408 -17.74 -21.16 -29.17
CA GLU A 408 -18.53 -22.20 -29.87
C GLU A 408 -19.67 -22.83 -29.03
N VAL A 409 -19.84 -22.42 -27.76
CA VAL A 409 -20.93 -22.87 -26.85
C VAL A 409 -21.84 -21.69 -26.55
#